data_AF-A0A0M8MB12-F1
#
_entry.id   AF-A0A0M8MB12-F1
#
_cell.length_a   1.000
_cell.length_b   1.000
_cell.length_c   1.000
_cell.angle_alpha   90.00
_cell.angle_beta   90.00
_cell.angle_gamma   90.00
#
_symmetry.space_group_name_H-M   'P 1'
#
loop_
_entity.id
_entity.type
_entity.pdbx_description
1 polymer ?
#
loop_
_entity_poly.entity_id
_entity_poly.type
_entity_poly.pdbx_seq_one_letter_code
_entity_poly.pdbx_strand_id
1 'polypeptide(L)' 'MEIYLKPIIASVVFSFVGLIILFIAYFIVEKITPESTWKEIVQNKNVALAIIIGAFIIGMSIIISGAIHG' A
#
# COMPACT_ATOMS: atom_id res chain seq x y z
N MET A 1 21.90 -4.55 25.12
CA MET A 1 20.50 -4.08 25.00
C MET A 1 20.37 -3.00 23.92
N GLU A 2 21.10 -1.88 24.05
CA GLU A 2 21.15 -0.74 23.09
C GLU A 2 21.30 -1.12 21.60
N ILE A 3 22.11 -2.13 21.27
CA ILE A 3 22.39 -2.58 19.90
C ILE A 3 21.14 -3.12 19.18
N TYR A 4 20.19 -3.72 19.91
CA TYR A 4 18.99 -4.30 19.31
C TYR A 4 17.83 -3.29 19.20
N LEU A 5 17.80 -2.26 20.05
CA LEU A 5 16.73 -1.26 20.03
C LEU A 5 16.74 -0.42 18.75
N LYS A 6 17.92 0.03 18.30
CA LYS A 6 18.05 0.87 17.10
C LYS A 6 17.46 0.24 15.82
N PRO A 7 17.82 -1.01 15.44
CA PRO A 7 17.25 -1.62 14.24
C PRO A 7 15.75 -1.91 14.37
N ILE A 8 15.27 -2.29 15.56
CA ILE A 8 13.83 -2.54 15.78
C ILE A 8 13.03 -1.24 15.59
N ILE A 9 13.48 -0.13 16.20
CA ILE A 9 12.84 1.18 16.05
C ILE A 9 12.85 1.60 14.57
N ALA A 10 13.98 1.44 13.87
CA ALA A 10 14.07 1.75 12.45
C ALA A 10 13.07 0.92 11.62
N SER A 11 13.01 -0.41 11.83
CA SER A 11 12.07 -1.28 11.13
C SER A 11 10.61 -0.88 11.35
N VAL A 12 10.23 -0.53 12.58
CA VAL A 12 8.88 -0.05 12.89
C VAL A 12 8.60 1.27 12.18
N VAL A 13 9.51 2.24 12.25
CA VAL A 13 9.32 3.55 11.61
C VAL A 13 9.19 3.40 10.09
N PHE A 14 10.09 2.66 9.44
CA PHE A 14 10.07 2.49 7.98
C PHE A 14 8.86 1.69 7.49
N SER A 15 8.39 0.70 8.26
CA SER A 15 7.15 -0.02 7.91
C SER A 15 5.92 0.86 8.00
N PHE A 16 5.82 1.74 9.02
CA PHE A 16 4.75 2.75 9.08
C PHE A 16 4.83 3.76 7.95
N VAL A 17 6.03 4.24 7.60
CA VAL A 17 6.21 5.16 6.46
C VAL A 17 5.74 4.52 5.17
N GLY A 18 6.14 3.27 4.89
CA GLY A 18 5.68 2.55 3.71
C GLY A 18 4.16 2.36 3.67
N LEU A 19 3.55 2.05 4.80
CA LEU A 19 2.10 1.89 4.93
C LEU A 19 1.35 3.21 4.67
N ILE A 20 1.87 4.35 5.16
CA ILE A 20 1.30 5.68 4.88
C ILE A 20 1.37 5.99 3.38
N ILE A 21 2.52 5.74 2.74
CA ILE A 21 2.69 5.96 1.29
C ILE A 21 1.71 5.11 0.49
N LEU A 22 1.55 3.83 0.87
CA LEU A 22 0.60 2.92 0.23
C LEU A 22 -0.84 3.43 0.34
N PHE A 23 -1.26 3.91 1.53
CA PHE A 23 -2.59 4.47 1.73
C PHE A 23 -2.82 5.74 0.91
N ILE A 24 -1.84 6.64 0.85
CA ILE A 24 -1.92 7.84 0.02
C ILE A 24 -2.08 7.46 -1.45
N ALA A 25 -1.28 6.51 -1.94
CA ALA A 25 -1.35 6.04 -3.31
C ALA A 25 -2.71 5.40 -3.63
N TYR A 26 -3.23 4.56 -2.73
CA TYR A 26 -4.58 4.00 -2.86
C TYR A 26 -5.66 5.10 -2.90
N PHE A 27 -5.56 6.11 -2.03
CA PHE A 27 -6.53 7.21 -1.98
C PHE A 27 -6.51 8.06 -3.26
N ILE A 28 -5.33 8.26 -3.85
CA ILE A 28 -5.19 8.92 -5.16
C ILE A 28 -5.91 8.10 -6.24
N VAL A 29 -5.69 6.78 -6.27
CA VAL A 29 -6.36 5.88 -7.22
C VAL A 29 -7.87 5.88 -7.03
N GLU A 30 -8.37 5.79 -5.79
CA GLU A 30 -9.81 5.86 -5.47
C GLU A 30 -10.42 7.18 -5.96
N LYS A 31 -9.70 8.30 -5.83
CA LYS A 31 -10.18 9.61 -6.28
C LYS A 31 -10.18 9.78 -7.80
N ILE A 32 -9.23 9.14 -8.49
CA ILE A 32 -9.15 9.17 -9.96
C ILE A 32 -10.20 8.22 -10.57
N THR A 33 -10.51 7.13 -9.87
CA THR A 33 -11.50 6.16 -10.33
C THR A 33 -12.90 6.77 -10.20
N PRO A 34 -13.67 6.89 -11.30
CA PRO A 34 -14.95 7.61 -11.29
C PRO A 34 -16.03 6.90 -10.47
N GLU A 35 -15.96 5.58 -10.36
CA GLU A 35 -16.85 4.77 -9.54
C GLU A 35 -16.16 4.39 -8.24
N SER A 36 -16.94 4.25 -7.15
CA SER A 36 -16.40 3.77 -5.89
C SER A 36 -15.91 2.33 -6.06
N THR A 37 -14.60 2.15 -5.88
CA THR A 37 -13.95 0.84 -6.02
C THR A 37 -14.53 -0.16 -5.04
N TRP A 38 -14.86 0.29 -3.82
CA TRP A 38 -15.52 -0.53 -2.80
C TRP A 38 -16.88 -1.06 -3.27
N LYS A 39 -17.71 -0.19 -3.85
CA LYS A 39 -19.03 -0.56 -4.36
C LYS A 39 -18.91 -1.60 -5.47
N GLU A 40 -18.01 -1.38 -6.42
CA GLU A 40 -17.74 -2.28 -7.52
C GLU A 40 -17.26 -3.66 -7.05
N ILE A 41 -16.31 -3.71 -6.11
CA ILE A 41 -15.77 -4.97 -5.61
C ILE A 41 -16.79 -5.72 -4.75
N VAL A 42 -17.44 -5.05 -3.80
CA VAL A 42 -18.26 -5.71 -2.78
C VAL A 42 -19.70 -5.96 -3.26
N GLN A 43 -20.34 -4.96 -3.86
CA GLN A 43 -21.75 -5.05 -4.27
C GLN A 43 -21.88 -5.66 -5.65
N ASN A 44 -21.13 -5.14 -6.62
CA ASN A 44 -21.20 -5.59 -8.01
C ASN A 44 -20.34 -6.83 -8.30
N LYS A 45 -19.59 -7.31 -7.29
CA LYS A 45 -18.71 -8.49 -7.37
C LYS A 45 -17.74 -8.41 -8.55
N ASN A 46 -17.21 -7.22 -8.82
CA ASN A 46 -16.27 -6.99 -9.89
C ASN A 46 -14.88 -7.57 -9.53
N VAL A 47 -14.69 -8.85 -9.83
CA VAL A 47 -13.44 -9.56 -9.56
C VAL A 47 -12.27 -8.99 -10.36
N ALA A 48 -12.52 -8.49 -11.59
CA ALA A 48 -11.49 -7.88 -12.40
C ALA A 48 -10.89 -6.65 -11.71
N LEU A 49 -11.74 -5.78 -11.16
CA LEU A 49 -11.28 -4.61 -10.40
C LEU A 49 -10.54 -5.02 -9.12
N ALA A 50 -11.01 -6.05 -8.41
CA ALA A 50 -10.32 -6.56 -7.23
C ALA A 50 -8.90 -7.06 -7.55
N ILE A 51 -8.72 -7.76 -8.67
CA ILE A 51 -7.40 -8.22 -9.15
C ILE A 51 -6.50 -7.03 -9.46
N ILE A 52 -7.01 -6.00 -10.15
CA ILE A 52 -6.24 -4.80 -10.51
C ILE A 52 -5.76 -4.07 -9.25
N ILE A 53 -6.65 -3.86 -8.27
CA ILE A 53 -6.30 -3.20 -7.00
C ILE A 53 -5.29 -4.04 -6.20
N GLY A 54 -5.45 -5.36 -6.18
CA GLY A 54 -4.47 -6.27 -5.57
C GLY A 54 -3.09 -6.17 -6.23
N ALA A 55 -3.03 -6.20 -7.57
CA ALA A 55 -1.80 -6.04 -8.33
C ALA A 55 -1.15 -4.66 -8.10
N PHE A 56 -1.96 -3.60 -8.02
CA PHE A 56 -1.50 -2.26 -7.69
C PHE A 56 -0.85 -2.21 -6.29
N ILE A 57 -1.48 -2.79 -5.27
CA ILE A 57 -0.93 -2.83 -3.90
C ILE A 57 0.40 -3.59 -3.87
N ILE A 58 0.50 -4.72 -4.59
CA ILE A 58 1.74 -5.49 -4.69
C ILE A 58 2.84 -4.69 -5.40
N GLY A 59 2.54 -4.09 -6.54
CA GLY A 59 3.49 -3.26 -7.29
C GLY A 59 4.01 -2.07 -6.48
N MET A 60 3.12 -1.37 -5.79
CA MET A 60 3.48 -0.28 -4.88
C MET A 60 4.38 -0.75 -3.74
N SER A 61 4.07 -1.91 -3.14
CA SER A 61 4.89 -2.48 -2.06
C SER A 61 6.32 -2.77 -2.53
N ILE A 62 6.50 -3.27 -3.76
CA ILE A 62 7.81 -3.52 -4.36
C ILE A 62 8.57 -2.21 -4.60
N ILE A 63 7.92 -1.18 -5.14
CA ILE A 63 8.52 0.14 -5.37
C ILE A 63 8.96 0.77 -4.05
N ILE A 64 8.10 0.75 -3.02
CA ILE A 64 8.42 1.26 -1.68
C ILE A 64 9.59 0.50 -1.06
N SER A 65 9.61 -0.83 -1.18
CA SER A 65 10.73 -1.65 -0.73
C SER A 65 12.03 -1.24 -1.43
N GLY A 66 12.02 -1.06 -2.75
CA GLY A 66 13.18 -0.60 -3.51
C GLY A 66 13.66 0.79 -3.09
N ALA A 67 12.73 1.71 -2.79
CA ALA A 67 13.05 3.07 -2.39
C ALA A 67 13.65 3.17 -0.97
N ILE A 68 13.23 2.30 -0.04
CA ILE A 68 13.74 2.31 1.35
C ILE A 68 15.14 1.68 1.45
N HIS A 69 15.47 0.73 0.57
CA HIS A 69 16.77 0.03 0.56
C HIS A 69 17.78 0.64 -0.44
N GLY A 70 17.41 1.74 -1.11
CA GLY A 70 18.26 2.46 -2.07
C GLY A 70 19.29 3.39 -1.43
#